data_AF-A0A497ARM0-F1
#
_entry.id   AF-A0A497ARM0-F1
#
_cell.length_a   1.000
_cell.length_b   1.000
_cell.length_c   1.000
_cell.angle_alpha   90.00
_cell.angle_beta   90.00
_cell.angle_gamma   90.00
#
_symmetry.space_group_name_H-M   'P 1'
#
loop_
_entity.id
_entity.type
_entity.pdbx_description
1 polymer ?
#
loop_
_entity_poly.entity_id
_entity_poly.type
_entity_poly.pdbx_seq_one_letter_code
_entity_poly.pdbx_strand_id
1 'polypeptide(L)'
;TLNAGCEYILNAWPGIVKRTLADLSGQFTAGELSLIIDVFNGTALTPGLAGQHIAINVADSIDLDHTDQKWSVDKKTILKKLQNLTIFQAAVLEIWANGFWYGKNQPEKQNLKKYIRELAQ
;
A
#
# COMPACT_ATOMS: atom_id res chain seq x y z
N THR A 1 -15.39 -26.68 8.17
CA THR A 1 -14.95 -26.61 6.76
C THR A 1 -14.72 -25.18 6.29
N LEU A 2 -15.59 -24.21 6.59
CA LEU A 2 -15.30 -22.77 6.37
C LEU A 2 -14.23 -22.22 7.33
N ASN A 3 -14.35 -22.52 8.63
CA ASN A 3 -13.40 -22.03 9.65
C ASN A 3 -11.96 -22.51 9.44
N ALA A 4 -11.78 -23.74 8.94
CA ALA A 4 -10.45 -24.28 8.64
C ALA A 4 -9.72 -23.48 7.54
N GLY A 5 -10.46 -22.96 6.54
CA GLY A 5 -9.90 -22.07 5.52
C GLY A 5 -9.49 -20.72 6.09
N CYS A 6 -10.32 -20.15 6.97
CA CYS A 6 -10.02 -18.91 7.69
C CYS A 6 -8.80 -19.06 8.61
N GLU A 7 -8.69 -20.16 9.35
CA GLU A 7 -7.55 -20.45 10.21
C GLU A 7 -6.26 -20.64 9.38
N TYR A 8 -6.34 -21.39 8.28
CA TYR A 8 -5.21 -21.56 7.37
C TYR A 8 -4.74 -20.22 6.78
N ILE A 9 -5.66 -19.39 6.27
CA ILE A 9 -5.26 -18.12 5.64
C ILE A 9 -4.64 -17.16 6.66
N LEU A 10 -5.12 -17.13 7.91
CA LEU A 10 -4.51 -16.33 8.98
C LEU A 10 -3.07 -16.78 9.28
N ASN A 11 -2.83 -18.09 9.31
CA ASN A 11 -1.48 -18.64 9.51
C ASN A 11 -0.56 -18.40 8.30
N ALA A 12 -1.10 -18.48 7.08
CA ALA A 12 -0.36 -18.27 5.85
C ALA A 12 -0.13 -16.78 5.52
N TRP A 13 -0.91 -15.89 6.13
CA TRP A 13 -0.97 -14.46 5.81
C TRP A 13 0.41 -13.79 5.78
N PRO A 14 1.29 -13.93 6.80
CA PRO A 14 2.60 -13.27 6.78
C PRO A 14 3.46 -13.69 5.58
N GLY A 15 3.41 -14.97 5.21
CA GLY A 15 4.17 -15.51 4.08
C GLY A 15 3.65 -15.02 2.73
N ILE A 16 2.33 -14.99 2.56
CA ILE A 16 1.69 -14.54 1.32
C ILE A 16 1.87 -13.02 1.14
N VAL A 17 1.70 -12.23 2.20
CA VAL A 17 1.96 -10.78 2.16
C VAL A 17 3.40 -10.50 1.78
N LYS A 18 4.37 -11.16 2.43
CA LYS A 18 5.79 -10.98 2.13
C LYS A 18 6.11 -11.29 0.66
N ARG A 19 5.55 -12.39 0.12
CA ARG A 19 5.74 -12.76 -1.29
C ARG A 19 5.09 -11.75 -2.23
N THR A 20 3.89 -11.31 -1.92
CA THR A 20 3.16 -10.31 -2.74
C THR A 20 3.89 -8.98 -2.76
N LEU A 21 4.44 -8.53 -1.62
CA LEU A 21 5.29 -7.35 -1.56
C LEU A 21 6.59 -7.52 -2.37
N ALA A 22 7.18 -8.72 -2.36
CA ALA A 22 8.34 -9.02 -3.22
C ALA A 22 7.97 -8.94 -4.72
N ASP A 23 6.79 -9.42 -5.10
CA ASP A 23 6.30 -9.33 -6.49
C ASP A 23 6.04 -7.87 -6.92
N LEU A 24 5.72 -6.98 -5.97
CA LEU A 24 5.54 -5.55 -6.18
C LEU A 24 6.85 -4.74 -6.13
N SER A 25 7.94 -5.35 -5.70
CA SER A 25 9.25 -4.70 -5.59
C SER A 25 9.72 -4.22 -6.97
N GLY A 26 10.22 -2.99 -7.02
CA GLY A 26 10.71 -2.36 -8.26
C GLY A 26 9.61 -1.85 -9.21
N GLN A 27 8.33 -2.12 -8.93
CA GLN A 27 7.23 -1.60 -9.75
C GLN A 27 6.94 -0.11 -9.48
N PHE A 28 7.23 0.35 -8.27
CA PHE A 28 7.00 1.71 -7.81
C PHE A 28 8.31 2.38 -7.43
N THR A 29 8.44 3.65 -7.81
CA THR A 29 9.53 4.52 -7.37
C THR A 29 9.35 4.88 -5.90
N ALA A 30 10.43 5.38 -5.28
CA ALA A 30 10.37 5.88 -3.92
C ALA A 30 9.34 7.02 -3.74
N GLY A 31 9.17 7.90 -4.73
CA GLY A 31 8.16 8.96 -4.72
C GLY A 31 6.74 8.41 -4.75
N GLU A 32 6.47 7.45 -5.65
CA GLU A 32 5.16 6.79 -5.75
C GLU A 32 4.79 6.06 -4.46
N LEU A 33 5.72 5.32 -3.86
CA LEU A 33 5.50 4.65 -2.57
C LEU A 33 5.28 5.64 -1.42
N SER A 34 5.99 6.76 -1.43
CA SER A 34 5.82 7.82 -0.44
C SER A 34 4.44 8.48 -0.55
N LEU A 35 3.98 8.75 -1.77
CA LEU A 35 2.63 9.26 -2.03
C LEU A 35 1.56 8.28 -1.56
N ILE A 36 1.70 6.99 -1.91
CA ILE A 36 0.76 5.94 -1.47
C ILE A 36 0.67 5.91 0.07
N ILE A 37 1.80 5.97 0.77
CA ILE A 37 1.80 6.00 2.25
C ILE A 37 1.12 7.26 2.78
N ASP A 38 1.40 8.42 2.20
CA ASP A 38 0.83 9.71 2.62
C ASP A 38 -0.69 9.71 2.56
N VAL A 39 -1.26 9.12 1.49
CA VAL A 39 -2.70 8.94 1.30
C VAL A 39 -3.37 8.10 2.40
N PHE A 40 -2.62 7.17 3.01
CA PHE A 40 -3.13 6.36 4.12
C PHE A 40 -3.00 7.02 5.49
N ASN A 41 -2.50 8.25 5.57
CA ASN A 41 -2.50 9.04 6.79
C ASN A 41 -3.91 9.57 7.10
N GLY A 42 -4.57 9.01 8.10
CA GLY A 42 -5.95 9.36 8.43
C GLY A 42 -7.01 8.53 7.70
N THR A 43 -6.60 7.62 6.81
CA THR A 43 -7.51 6.71 6.09
C THR A 43 -7.64 5.39 6.86
N ALA A 44 -8.86 5.10 7.34
CA ALA A 44 -9.18 3.82 7.96
C ALA A 44 -9.46 2.75 6.89
N LEU A 45 -8.80 1.59 7.01
CA LEU A 45 -9.15 0.44 6.18
C LEU A 45 -10.48 -0.15 6.62
N THR A 46 -11.34 -0.47 5.65
CA THR A 46 -12.59 -1.19 5.89
C THR A 46 -12.55 -2.53 5.15
N PRO A 47 -12.86 -3.67 5.81
CA PRO A 47 -12.70 -4.99 5.18
C PRO A 47 -13.49 -5.16 3.87
N GLY A 48 -14.67 -4.55 3.76
CA GLY A 48 -15.53 -4.64 2.58
C GLY A 48 -14.99 -3.93 1.33
N LEU A 49 -13.99 -3.07 1.49
CA LEU A 49 -13.41 -2.27 0.41
C LEU A 49 -11.91 -2.55 0.19
N ALA A 50 -11.40 -3.63 0.80
CA ALA A 50 -10.01 -4.04 0.62
C ALA A 50 -9.68 -4.24 -0.87
N GLY A 51 -8.59 -3.62 -1.32
CA GLY A 51 -8.11 -3.64 -2.69
C GLY A 51 -8.85 -2.71 -3.65
N GLN A 52 -9.76 -1.87 -3.15
CA GLN A 52 -10.54 -0.93 -3.97
C GLN A 52 -10.21 0.54 -3.66
N HIS A 53 -9.54 0.82 -2.54
CA HIS A 53 -9.32 2.18 -2.06
C HIS A 53 -8.18 2.89 -2.79
N ILE A 54 -7.07 2.19 -3.03
CA ILE A 54 -5.79 2.84 -3.29
C ILE A 54 -5.80 3.76 -4.52
N ALA A 55 -6.38 3.33 -5.64
CA ALA A 55 -6.40 4.13 -6.87
C ALA A 55 -7.29 5.36 -6.73
N ILE A 56 -8.43 5.23 -6.05
CA ILE A 56 -9.38 6.32 -5.81
C ILE A 56 -8.75 7.35 -4.88
N ASN A 57 -8.23 6.91 -3.73
CA ASN A 57 -7.66 7.82 -2.74
C ASN A 57 -6.40 8.53 -3.27
N VAL A 58 -5.59 7.86 -4.10
CA VAL A 58 -4.44 8.50 -4.76
C VAL A 58 -4.91 9.54 -5.79
N ALA A 59 -5.93 9.23 -6.58
CA ALA A 59 -6.48 10.21 -7.53
C ALA A 59 -7.03 11.45 -6.81
N ASP A 60 -7.83 11.23 -5.76
CA ASP A 60 -8.44 12.30 -4.96
C ASP A 60 -7.37 13.15 -4.27
N SER A 61 -6.37 12.53 -3.64
CA SER A 61 -5.29 13.26 -2.99
C SER A 61 -4.46 14.11 -3.96
N ILE A 62 -4.26 13.64 -5.19
CA ILE A 62 -3.57 14.43 -6.22
C ILE A 62 -4.45 15.59 -6.70
N ASP A 63 -5.74 15.33 -6.93
CA ASP A 63 -6.67 16.34 -7.46
C ASP A 63 -7.02 17.44 -6.46
N LEU A 64 -7.09 17.08 -5.17
CA LEU A 64 -7.48 18.01 -4.09
C LEU A 64 -6.28 18.67 -3.42
N ASP A 65 -5.23 17.89 -3.15
CA ASP A 65 -4.11 18.33 -2.30
C ASP A 65 -2.78 18.45 -3.05
N HIS A 66 -2.74 18.12 -4.35
CA HIS A 66 -1.54 18.18 -5.19
C HIS A 66 -0.36 17.38 -4.60
N THR A 67 -0.64 16.21 -4.02
CA THR A 67 0.40 15.34 -3.42
C THR A 67 1.40 14.78 -4.42
N ASP A 68 1.06 14.77 -5.71
CA ASP A 68 1.97 14.48 -6.81
C ASP A 68 3.16 15.45 -6.85
N GLN A 69 2.93 16.74 -6.58
CA GLN A 69 3.98 17.75 -6.57
C GLN A 69 4.93 17.54 -5.39
N LYS A 70 4.39 17.25 -4.20
CA LYS A 70 5.15 16.96 -2.98
C LYS A 70 6.13 15.80 -3.16
N TRP A 71 5.70 14.75 -3.87
CA TRP A 71 6.48 13.53 -4.05
C TRP A 71 7.12 13.40 -5.43
N SER A 72 6.97 14.41 -6.31
CA SER A 72 7.47 14.42 -7.68
C SER A 72 7.03 13.19 -8.49
N VAL A 73 5.73 12.91 -8.46
CA VAL A 73 5.09 11.75 -9.11
C VAL A 73 4.28 12.19 -10.32
N ASP A 74 4.31 11.41 -11.40
CA ASP A 74 3.37 11.61 -12.52
C ASP A 74 2.04 10.90 -12.25
N LYS A 75 0.95 11.68 -12.18
CA LYS A 75 -0.40 11.17 -11.89
C LYS A 75 -0.83 10.04 -12.83
N LYS A 76 -0.61 10.20 -14.14
CA LYS A 76 -1.08 9.21 -15.13
C LYS A 76 -0.36 7.88 -14.97
N THR A 77 0.94 7.94 -14.71
CA THR A 77 1.80 6.77 -14.54
C THR A 77 1.42 6.00 -13.28
N ILE A 78 1.30 6.66 -12.13
CA ILE A 78 0.95 5.98 -10.87
C ILE A 78 -0.45 5.37 -10.93
N LEU A 79 -1.45 6.10 -11.46
CA LEU A 79 -2.82 5.58 -11.56
C LEU A 79 -2.90 4.36 -12.49
N LYS A 80 -2.18 4.37 -13.61
CA LYS A 80 -2.11 3.20 -14.51
C LYS A 80 -1.49 1.99 -13.81
N LYS A 81 -0.43 2.18 -13.01
CA LYS A 81 0.19 1.10 -12.23
C LYS A 81 -0.80 0.53 -11.21
N LEU A 82 -1.48 1.39 -10.46
CA LEU A 82 -2.46 0.98 -9.45
C LEU A 82 -3.67 0.25 -10.05
N GLN A 83 -4.16 0.69 -11.21
CA GLN A 83 -5.25 0.02 -11.94
C GLN A 83 -4.87 -1.35 -12.51
N ASN A 84 -3.58 -1.60 -12.75
CA ASN A 84 -3.09 -2.89 -13.25
C ASN A 84 -2.86 -3.91 -12.12
N LEU A 85 -2.97 -3.51 -10.85
CA LEU A 85 -2.84 -4.43 -9.74
C LEU A 85 -4.05 -5.39 -9.69
N THR A 86 -3.79 -6.63 -9.34
CA THR A 86 -4.88 -7.51 -8.90
C THR A 86 -5.48 -6.96 -7.60
N ILE A 87 -6.76 -7.26 -7.34
CA ILE A 87 -7.42 -6.86 -6.10
C ILE A 87 -6.63 -7.27 -4.85
N PHE A 88 -5.97 -8.43 -4.89
CA PHE A 88 -5.16 -8.93 -3.79
C PHE A 88 -3.86 -8.13 -3.62
N GLN A 89 -3.15 -7.81 -4.71
CA GLN A 89 -1.97 -6.94 -4.65
C GLN A 89 -2.32 -5.55 -4.13
N ALA A 90 -3.44 -4.98 -4.60
CA ALA A 90 -3.94 -3.70 -4.11
C ALA A 90 -4.23 -3.77 -2.60
N ALA A 91 -4.96 -4.79 -2.13
CA ALA A 91 -5.27 -4.96 -0.72
C ALA A 91 -4.00 -5.11 0.15
N VAL A 92 -3.01 -5.87 -0.32
CA VAL A 92 -1.72 -6.00 0.37
C VAL A 92 -0.98 -4.66 0.44
N LEU A 93 -0.98 -3.89 -0.65
CA LEU A 93 -0.33 -2.59 -0.71
C LEU A 93 -1.03 -1.56 0.21
N GLU A 94 -2.36 -1.58 0.30
CA GLU A 94 -3.14 -0.78 1.23
C GLU A 94 -2.82 -1.10 2.69
N ILE A 95 -2.78 -2.39 3.04
CA ILE A 95 -2.45 -2.85 4.40
C ILE A 95 -1.02 -2.48 4.76
N TRP A 96 -0.08 -2.64 3.83
CA TRP A 96 1.30 -2.21 4.01
C TRP A 96 1.39 -0.69 4.23
N ALA A 97 0.77 0.12 3.37
CA ALA A 97 0.79 1.57 3.49
C ALA A 97 0.17 2.07 4.81
N ASN A 98 -0.97 1.49 5.20
CA ASN A 98 -1.61 1.78 6.48
C ASN A 98 -0.75 1.33 7.68
N GLY A 99 0.00 0.23 7.53
CA GLY A 99 0.92 -0.30 8.52
C GLY A 99 2.01 0.68 8.94
N PHE A 100 2.45 1.58 8.04
CA PHE A 100 3.39 2.66 8.38
C PHE A 100 2.88 3.55 9.52
N TRP A 101 1.61 3.97 9.44
CA TRP A 101 1.00 4.88 10.41
C TRP A 101 0.52 4.16 11.67
N TYR A 102 -0.13 3.00 11.51
CA TYR A 102 -0.90 2.37 12.59
C TYR A 102 -0.31 1.07 13.13
N GLY A 103 0.79 0.56 12.55
CA GLY A 103 1.46 -0.64 13.03
C GLY A 103 1.92 -0.51 14.48
N LYS A 104 1.55 -1.48 15.34
CA LYS A 104 2.09 -1.60 16.70
C LYS A 104 3.39 -2.41 16.59
N ASN A 105 4.51 -1.89 17.12
CA ASN A 105 5.86 -2.52 17.12
C ASN A 105 6.84 -2.13 15.99
N GLN A 106 6.96 -0.85 15.67
CA GLN A 106 8.14 -0.36 14.95
C GLN A 106 8.86 0.71 15.80
N PRO A 107 10.08 0.42 16.31
CA PRO A 107 10.92 1.42 16.99
C PRO A 107 11.31 2.58 16.06
N GLU A 108 11.17 2.38 14.74
CA GLU A 108 11.64 3.27 13.68
C GLU A 108 10.51 4.02 12.97
N LYS A 109 9.41 4.25 13.70
CA LYS A 109 8.11 4.81 13.27
C LYS A 109 8.11 6.15 12.51
N GLN A 110 9.24 6.65 12.05
CA GLN A 110 9.36 7.96 11.41
C GLN A 110 10.36 8.00 10.26
N ASN A 111 10.95 6.87 9.85
CA ASN A 111 11.84 6.85 8.70
C ASN A 111 11.17 6.25 7.46
N LEU A 112 10.41 7.08 6.77
CA LEU A 112 9.75 6.75 5.50
C LEU A 112 10.73 6.13 4.48
N LYS A 113 11.95 6.69 4.36
CA LYS A 113 12.97 6.19 3.42
C LYS A 113 13.38 4.76 3.72
N LYS A 114 13.52 4.40 5.00
CA LYS A 114 13.84 3.02 5.38
C LYS A 114 12.65 2.09 5.12
N TYR A 115 11.44 2.55 5.40
CA TYR A 115 10.22 1.77 5.21
C TYR A 115 9.97 1.38 3.75
N ILE A 116 10.18 2.31 2.81
CA ILE A 116 9.97 2.05 1.37
C ILE A 116 11.14 1.32 0.71
N ARG A 117 12.31 1.24 1.36
CA ARG A 117 13.54 0.71 0.75
C ARG A 117 13.41 -0.72 0.24
N GLU A 118 12.61 -1.55 0.89
CA GLU A 118 12.44 -2.95 0.51
C GLU A 118 11.57 -3.13 -0.75
N LEU A 119 10.73 -2.13 -1.06
CA LEU A 119 9.81 -2.14 -2.20
C LEU A 119 10.27 -1.27 -3.37
N ALA A 120 11.16 -0.30 -3.12
CA ALA A 120 11.70 0.58 -4.14
C ALA A 120 12.92 0.01 -4.89
N GLN A 121 13.36 -1.22 -4.58
CA GLN A 121 14.56 -1.87 -5.13
C GLN A 121 14.35 -2.45 -6.53
#